data_AF-A0A1F0A1B7-F1
#
_entry.id   AF-A0A1F0A1B7-F1
#
_cell.length_a   1.000
_cell.length_b   1.000
_cell.length_c   1.000
_cell.angle_alpha   90.00
_cell.angle_beta   90.00
_cell.angle_gamma   90.00
#
_symmetry.space_group_name_H-M   'P 1'
#
loop_
_entity.id
_entity.type
_entity.pdbx_description
1 polymer ?
#
loop_
_entity_poly.entity_id
_entity_poly.type
_entity_poly.pdbx_seq_one_letter_code
_entity_poly.pdbx_strand_id
1 'polypeptide(L)'
;MKFTFSYPEWDEIPNIDLYLDQVLLYVNKVCSPISLAKEKGLTASMVNNYVKHGYISKPEKKKYQRKQIARLIAITTLKSVFSIQEIAQTLNTLHTETNSEELYNAFVDYMNEDLDPANPIIQASCQTVKLYHQTLVLVYTENEEEETNEY
;
A
#
# COMPACT_ATOMS: atom_id res chain seq x y z
N MET A 1 -3.78 -17.87 -9.19
CA MET A 1 -4.32 -16.48 -9.28
C MET A 1 -3.13 -15.51 -9.44
N LYS A 2 -3.06 -14.64 -10.45
CA LYS A 2 -1.97 -13.65 -10.58
C LYS A 2 -2.33 -12.37 -9.82
N PHE A 3 -1.51 -11.96 -8.85
CA PHE A 3 -1.60 -10.62 -8.27
C PHE A 3 -1.20 -9.59 -9.33
N THR A 4 -2.12 -8.71 -9.70
CA THR A 4 -1.83 -7.56 -10.56
C THR A 4 -1.93 -6.31 -9.70
N PHE A 5 -0.83 -5.61 -9.55
CA PHE A 5 -0.80 -4.32 -8.88
C PHE A 5 -1.31 -3.26 -9.86
N SER A 6 -2.22 -2.42 -9.40
CA SER A 6 -2.80 -1.33 -10.20
C SER A 6 -3.14 -0.19 -9.26
N TYR A 7 -2.12 0.57 -8.89
CA TYR A 7 -2.27 1.77 -8.07
C TYR A 7 -2.54 2.99 -8.96
N PRO A 8 -3.38 3.93 -8.50
CA PRO A 8 -3.60 5.18 -9.22
C PRO A 8 -2.36 6.07 -9.11
N GLU A 9 -2.00 6.74 -10.20
CA GLU A 9 -1.02 7.82 -10.18
C GLU A 9 -1.47 8.97 -9.27
N TRP A 10 -0.55 9.85 -8.87
CA TRP A 10 -0.87 10.96 -7.97
C TRP A 10 -2.07 11.80 -8.43
N ASP A 11 -2.13 12.12 -9.72
CA ASP A 11 -3.18 12.95 -10.31
C ASP A 11 -4.53 12.23 -10.42
N GLU A 12 -4.51 10.90 -10.40
CA GLU A 12 -5.71 10.06 -10.40
C GLU A 12 -6.32 9.93 -8.99
N ILE A 13 -5.55 10.25 -7.93
CA ILE A 13 -6.09 10.34 -6.58
C ILE A 13 -7.06 11.54 -6.51
N PRO A 14 -8.28 11.36 -5.96
CA PRO A 14 -9.28 12.40 -5.85
C PRO A 14 -8.71 13.75 -5.39
N ASN A 15 -8.97 14.81 -6.16
CA ASN A 15 -8.54 16.17 -5.84
C ASN A 15 -9.44 16.87 -4.80
N ILE A 16 -10.39 16.13 -4.22
CA ILE A 16 -11.29 16.61 -3.17
C ILE A 16 -10.92 15.97 -1.86
N ASP A 17 -11.05 16.72 -0.77
CA ASP A 17 -10.80 16.17 0.56
C ASP A 17 -11.92 15.19 0.95
N LEU A 18 -11.53 14.00 1.42
CA LEU A 18 -12.44 12.90 1.71
C LEU A 18 -12.69 12.72 3.20
N TYR A 19 -13.93 12.38 3.58
CA TYR A 19 -14.21 11.90 4.94
C TYR A 19 -13.62 10.50 5.16
N LEU A 20 -13.44 10.12 6.44
CA LEU A 20 -12.76 8.87 6.79
C LEU A 20 -13.38 7.63 6.10
N ASP A 21 -14.71 7.52 6.10
CA ASP A 21 -15.44 6.43 5.43
C ASP A 21 -15.13 6.36 3.93
N GLN A 22 -15.05 7.51 3.26
CA GLN A 22 -14.69 7.60 1.83
C GLN A 22 -13.23 7.21 1.59
N VAL A 23 -12.32 7.61 2.49
CA VAL A 23 -10.91 7.20 2.44
C VAL A 23 -10.79 5.68 2.58
N LEU A 24 -11.47 5.09 3.56
CA LEU A 24 -11.45 3.64 3.77
C LEU A 24 -12.00 2.90 2.55
N LEU A 25 -13.11 3.37 1.98
CA LEU A 25 -13.68 2.80 0.76
C LEU A 25 -12.69 2.87 -0.41
N TYR A 26 -12.08 4.03 -0.61
CA TYR A 26 -11.14 4.26 -1.71
C TYR A 26 -9.87 3.41 -1.57
N VAL A 27 -9.19 3.49 -0.43
CA VAL A 27 -7.92 2.76 -0.21
C VAL A 27 -8.14 1.26 -0.22
N ASN A 28 -9.23 0.76 0.38
CA ASN A 28 -9.51 -0.67 0.34
C ASN A 28 -9.86 -1.16 -1.06
N LYS A 29 -10.52 -0.34 -1.90
CA LYS A 29 -10.76 -0.68 -3.30
C LYS A 29 -9.43 -0.77 -4.07
N VAL A 30 -8.55 0.22 -3.90
CA VAL A 30 -7.23 0.26 -4.56
C VAL A 30 -6.36 -0.93 -4.14
N CYS A 31 -6.32 -1.26 -2.85
CA CYS A 31 -5.49 -2.34 -2.33
C CYS A 31 -6.19 -3.72 -2.35
N SER A 32 -7.45 -3.80 -2.79
CA SER A 32 -8.20 -5.07 -2.82
C SER A 32 -7.52 -6.18 -3.62
N PRO A 33 -6.88 -5.93 -4.78
CA PRO A 33 -6.27 -7.01 -5.56
C PRO A 33 -5.18 -7.77 -4.82
N ILE A 34 -4.50 -7.11 -3.87
CA ILE A 34 -3.36 -7.67 -3.12
C ILE A 34 -3.76 -8.13 -1.71
N SER A 35 -4.95 -7.77 -1.25
CA SER A 35 -5.43 -8.16 0.07
C SER A 35 -5.73 -9.66 0.05
N LEU A 36 -5.05 -10.42 0.92
CA LEU A 36 -5.34 -11.83 1.09
C LEU A 36 -6.77 -11.99 1.62
N ALA A 37 -7.48 -13.04 1.21
CA ALA A 37 -8.87 -13.29 1.61
C ALA A 37 -9.10 -13.27 3.15
N LYS A 38 -8.04 -13.50 3.93
CA LYS A 38 -8.06 -13.49 5.41
C LYS A 38 -7.67 -12.14 6.03
N GLU A 39 -7.07 -11.22 5.28
CA GLU A 39 -6.67 -9.92 5.80
C GLU A 39 -7.81 -8.91 5.71
N LYS A 40 -8.16 -8.33 6.85
CA LYS A 40 -9.07 -7.19 6.90
C LYS A 40 -8.34 -5.98 6.32
N GLY A 41 -8.97 -5.32 5.36
CA GLY A 41 -8.47 -4.07 4.80
C GLY A 41 -8.31 -2.97 5.86
N LEU A 42 -7.83 -1.80 5.43
CA LEU A 42 -7.67 -0.61 6.25
C LEU A 42 -8.96 -0.30 7.01
N THR A 43 -8.84 -0.08 8.33
CA THR A 43 -9.97 0.22 9.23
C THR A 43 -9.86 1.61 9.84
N ALA A 44 -10.99 2.15 10.31
CA ALA A 44 -11.02 3.43 11.02
C ALA A 44 -10.09 3.45 12.24
N SER A 45 -10.00 2.35 12.99
CA SER A 45 -9.10 2.21 14.14
C SER A 45 -7.63 2.33 13.72
N MET A 46 -7.24 1.66 12.63
CA MET A 46 -5.88 1.75 12.08
C MET A 46 -5.54 3.19 11.68
N VAL A 47 -6.41 3.87 10.92
CA VAL A 47 -6.18 5.27 10.52
C VAL A 47 -6.07 6.18 11.75
N ASN A 48 -6.94 6.02 12.74
CA ASN A 48 -6.87 6.79 13.98
C ASN A 48 -5.57 6.54 14.75
N ASN A 49 -5.09 5.29 14.79
CA ASN A 49 -3.81 4.95 15.39
C ASN A 49 -2.65 5.59 14.61
N TYR A 50 -2.69 5.58 13.29
CA TYR A 50 -1.67 6.21 12.46
C TYR A 50 -1.60 7.73 12.66
N VAL A 51 -2.75 8.39 12.79
CA VAL A 51 -2.82 9.82 13.12
C VAL A 51 -2.31 10.08 14.54
N LYS A 52 -2.71 9.26 15.52
CA LYS A 52 -2.28 9.40 16.93
C LYS A 52 -0.77 9.29 17.09
N HIS A 53 -0.14 8.38 16.34
CA HIS A 53 1.31 8.14 16.38
C HIS A 53 2.11 8.98 15.37
N GLY A 54 1.45 9.85 14.60
CA GLY A 54 2.11 10.77 13.66
C GLY A 54 2.58 10.13 12.36
N TYR A 55 2.16 8.91 12.05
CA TYR A 55 2.47 8.23 10.78
C TYR A 55 1.69 8.81 9.61
N ILE A 56 0.55 9.46 9.89
CA ILE A 56 -0.28 10.22 8.97
C ILE A 56 -0.55 11.58 9.65
N SER A 57 -0.51 12.68 8.90
CA SER A 57 -0.87 14.00 9.45
C SER A 57 -2.34 14.02 9.90
N LYS A 58 -2.69 14.93 10.83
CA LYS A 58 -4.09 15.05 11.28
C LYS A 58 -5.00 15.48 10.11
N PRO A 59 -6.23 14.96 10.00
CA PRO A 59 -7.19 15.43 9.01
C PRO A 59 -7.58 16.89 9.26
N GLU A 60 -7.81 17.65 8.20
CA GLU A 60 -8.29 19.02 8.26
C GLU A 60 -9.81 19.04 8.21
N LYS A 61 -10.48 19.66 9.19
CA LYS A 61 -11.96 19.69 9.29
C LYS A 61 -12.61 18.31 9.11
N LYS A 62 -11.98 17.25 9.66
CA LYS A 62 -12.35 15.83 9.55
C LYS A 62 -12.21 15.21 8.15
N LYS A 63 -11.52 15.89 7.24
CA LYS A 63 -11.26 15.41 5.89
C LYS A 63 -9.77 15.14 5.66
N TYR A 64 -9.49 14.18 4.81
CA TYR A 64 -8.16 13.74 4.43
C TYR A 64 -7.85 14.24 3.02
N GLN A 65 -6.69 14.85 2.89
CA GLN A 65 -6.16 15.40 1.64
C GLN A 65 -5.46 14.30 0.83
N ARG A 66 -5.26 14.55 -0.46
CA ARG A 66 -4.55 13.67 -1.40
C ARG A 66 -3.26 13.07 -0.82
N LYS A 67 -2.41 13.89 -0.20
CA LYS A 67 -1.15 13.44 0.42
C LYS A 67 -1.36 12.36 1.50
N GLN A 68 -2.43 12.48 2.29
CA GLN A 68 -2.75 11.48 3.33
C GLN A 68 -3.26 10.20 2.70
N ILE A 69 -4.08 10.30 1.64
CA ILE A 69 -4.61 9.15 0.90
C ILE A 69 -3.47 8.37 0.23
N ALA A 70 -2.58 9.06 -0.49
CA ALA A 70 -1.38 8.47 -1.11
C ALA A 70 -0.53 7.71 -0.07
N ARG A 71 -0.29 8.33 1.08
CA ARG A 71 0.46 7.71 2.18
C ARG A 71 -0.27 6.50 2.78
N LEU A 72 -1.60 6.53 2.87
CA LEU A 72 -2.38 5.38 3.32
C LEU A 72 -2.32 4.21 2.33
N ILE A 73 -2.30 4.46 1.02
CA ILE A 73 -2.11 3.41 0.00
C ILE A 73 -0.76 2.73 0.19
N ALA A 74 0.31 3.53 0.31
CA ALA A 74 1.66 3.01 0.53
C ALA A 74 1.77 2.21 1.84
N ILE A 75 1.26 2.76 2.97
CA ILE A 75 1.25 2.05 4.25
C ILE A 75 0.46 0.74 4.15
N THR A 76 -0.73 0.77 3.55
CA THR A 76 -1.59 -0.42 3.42
C THR A 76 -0.89 -1.52 2.63
N THR A 77 -0.19 -1.14 1.55
CA THR A 77 0.57 -2.07 0.70
C THR A 77 1.75 -2.67 1.45
N LEU A 78 2.57 -1.84 2.10
CA LEU A 78 3.76 -2.28 2.81
C LEU A 78 3.43 -3.11 4.08
N LYS A 79 2.25 -2.92 4.67
CA LYS A 79 1.83 -3.59 5.92
C LYS A 79 1.65 -5.11 5.76
N SER A 80 1.56 -5.61 4.53
CA SER A 80 1.57 -7.04 4.21
C SER A 80 2.87 -7.74 4.65
N VAL A 81 4.01 -7.02 4.60
CA VAL A 81 5.34 -7.58 4.86
C VAL A 81 6.08 -6.87 5.99
N PHE A 82 5.82 -5.58 6.20
CA PHE A 82 6.50 -4.77 7.22
C PHE A 82 5.58 -4.45 8.40
N SER A 83 6.18 -4.31 9.59
CA SER A 83 5.53 -3.72 10.75
C SER A 83 5.27 -2.22 10.53
N ILE A 84 4.33 -1.64 11.28
CA ILE A 84 4.04 -0.20 11.15
C ILE A 84 5.25 0.66 11.56
N GLN A 85 6.07 0.19 12.48
CA GLN A 85 7.28 0.86 12.93
C GLN A 85 8.34 0.91 11.82
N GLU A 86 8.57 -0.20 11.12
CA GLU A 86 9.49 -0.26 9.97
C GLU A 86 8.99 0.63 8.85
N ILE A 87 7.70 0.58 8.51
CA ILE A 87 7.10 1.46 7.49
C ILE A 87 7.31 2.93 7.84
N ALA A 88 7.09 3.30 9.11
CA ALA A 88 7.29 4.67 9.56
C ALA A 88 8.76 5.11 9.40
N GLN A 89 9.72 4.24 9.72
CA GLN A 89 11.15 4.50 9.50
C GLN A 89 11.46 4.69 8.01
N THR A 90 11.02 3.76 7.15
CA THR A 90 11.17 3.83 5.69
C THR A 90 10.64 5.14 5.13
N LEU A 91 9.39 5.50 5.46
CA LEU A 91 8.76 6.72 4.97
C LEU A 91 9.41 8.00 5.50
N ASN A 92 9.96 7.98 6.71
CA ASN A 92 10.66 9.13 7.28
C ASN A 92 12.03 9.35 6.63
N THR A 93 12.76 8.27 6.31
CA THR A 93 14.01 8.34 5.54
C THR A 93 13.78 8.88 4.13
N LEU A 94 12.64 8.56 3.51
CA LEU A 94 12.28 9.12 2.19
C LEU A 94 11.89 10.61 2.25
N HIS A 95 11.29 11.06 3.37
CA HIS A 95 10.80 12.44 3.51
C HIS A 95 11.91 13.50 3.59
N THR A 96 13.17 13.11 3.78
CA THR A 96 14.29 14.05 3.92
C THR A 96 14.83 14.56 2.58
N GLU A 97 14.43 13.96 1.45
CA GLU A 97 15.11 14.18 0.16
C GLU A 97 14.17 14.57 -1.01
N THR A 98 12.86 14.37 -0.92
CA THR A 98 11.96 14.42 -2.08
C THR A 98 10.52 14.82 -1.72
N ASN A 99 9.78 15.43 -2.66
CA ASN A 99 8.38 15.79 -2.43
C ASN A 99 7.47 14.53 -2.38
N SER A 100 6.27 14.65 -1.79
CA SER A 100 5.39 13.48 -1.57
C SER A 100 4.75 12.92 -2.85
N GLU A 101 4.71 13.71 -3.92
CA GLU A 101 4.15 13.34 -5.20
C GLU A 101 5.14 12.46 -5.98
N GLU A 102 6.38 12.92 -6.14
CA GLU A 102 7.47 12.18 -6.76
C GLU A 102 7.73 10.84 -6.07
N LEU A 103 7.74 10.81 -4.73
CA LEU A 103 7.91 9.56 -3.97
C LEU A 103 6.75 8.58 -4.21
N TYR A 104 5.53 9.10 -4.32
CA TYR A 104 4.37 8.26 -4.54
C TYR A 104 4.33 7.74 -5.98
N ASN A 105 4.57 8.58 -6.99
CA ASN A 105 4.63 8.13 -8.38
C ASN A 105 5.77 7.13 -8.60
N ALA A 106 6.96 7.35 -8.02
CA ALA A 106 8.04 6.36 -8.08
C ALA A 106 7.65 5.00 -7.46
N PHE A 107 6.83 5.02 -6.39
CA PHE A 107 6.24 3.80 -5.84
C PHE A 107 5.22 3.17 -6.81
N VAL A 108 4.35 3.97 -7.42
CA VAL A 108 3.33 3.49 -8.37
C VAL A 108 3.97 2.92 -9.64
N ASP A 109 4.88 3.66 -10.26
CA ASP A 109 5.68 3.29 -11.44
C ASP A 109 6.31 1.91 -11.25
N TYR A 110 7.00 1.70 -10.12
CA TYR A 110 7.63 0.41 -9.85
C TYR A 110 6.59 -0.68 -9.57
N MET A 111 5.55 -0.39 -8.78
CA MET A 111 4.56 -1.40 -8.43
C MET A 111 3.73 -1.86 -9.64
N ASN A 112 3.33 -0.94 -10.51
CA ASN A 112 2.49 -1.19 -11.69
C ASN A 112 3.30 -1.71 -12.88
N GLU A 113 4.46 -1.13 -13.16
CA GLU A 113 5.18 -1.30 -14.43
C GLU A 113 6.63 -1.81 -14.28
N ASP A 114 7.09 -2.10 -13.05
CA ASP A 114 8.48 -2.51 -12.77
C ASP A 114 9.52 -1.49 -13.26
N LEU A 115 9.14 -0.20 -13.35
CA LEU A 115 10.04 0.89 -13.67
C LEU A 115 10.94 1.18 -12.48
N ASP A 116 12.24 0.92 -12.62
CA ASP A 116 13.20 1.07 -11.53
C ASP A 116 13.22 2.51 -10.98
N PRO A 117 12.89 2.70 -9.69
CA PRO A 117 12.92 4.02 -9.09
C PRO A 117 14.37 4.41 -8.81
N ALA A 118 14.69 5.69 -8.95
CA ALA A 118 16.01 6.21 -8.60
C ALA A 118 16.37 5.98 -7.12
N ASN A 119 15.37 5.82 -6.25
CA ASN A 119 15.56 5.60 -4.83
C ASN A 119 15.60 4.11 -4.47
N PRO A 120 16.74 3.58 -3.98
CA PRO A 120 16.90 2.16 -3.69
C PRO A 120 16.01 1.67 -2.54
N ILE A 121 15.58 2.55 -1.64
CA ILE A 121 14.66 2.20 -0.55
C ILE A 121 13.28 1.87 -1.12
N ILE A 122 12.80 2.63 -2.11
CA ILE A 122 11.52 2.36 -2.79
C ILE A 122 11.62 1.02 -3.52
N GLN A 123 12.68 0.82 -4.30
CA GLN A 123 12.90 -0.43 -5.04
C GLN A 123 12.88 -1.64 -4.11
N ALA A 124 13.72 -1.66 -3.08
CA ALA A 124 13.85 -2.80 -2.16
C ALA A 124 12.55 -3.08 -1.40
N SER A 125 11.87 -2.03 -0.92
CA SER A 125 10.61 -2.17 -0.18
C SER A 125 9.51 -2.75 -1.06
N CYS A 126 9.38 -2.26 -2.30
CA CYS A 126 8.37 -2.74 -3.24
C CYS A 126 8.67 -4.15 -3.74
N GLN A 127 9.94 -4.45 -4.06
CA GLN A 127 10.36 -5.79 -4.46
C GLN A 127 10.06 -6.82 -3.37
N THR A 128 10.27 -6.47 -2.10
CA THR A 128 9.92 -7.32 -0.96
C THR A 128 8.42 -7.65 -0.94
N VAL A 129 7.55 -6.66 -1.15
CA VAL A 129 6.10 -6.86 -1.26
C VAL A 129 5.76 -7.80 -2.44
N LYS A 130 6.32 -7.54 -3.63
CA LYS A 130 6.08 -8.36 -4.82
C LYS A 130 6.49 -9.82 -4.61
N LEU A 131 7.69 -10.06 -4.09
CA LEU A 131 8.21 -11.40 -3.82
C LEU A 131 7.40 -12.13 -2.75
N TYR A 132 6.95 -11.43 -1.71
CA TYR A 132 6.06 -12.00 -0.70
C TYR A 132 4.74 -12.49 -1.31
N HIS A 133 4.06 -11.64 -2.08
CA HIS A 133 2.81 -12.03 -2.76
C HIS A 133 3.03 -13.14 -3.78
N GLN A 134 4.15 -13.13 -4.52
CA GLN A 134 4.53 -14.21 -5.43
C GLN A 134 4.70 -15.54 -4.68
N THR A 135 5.38 -15.52 -3.53
CA THR A 135 5.57 -16.71 -2.68
C THR A 135 4.22 -17.27 -2.26
N LEU A 136 3.28 -16.43 -1.84
CA LEU A 136 1.94 -16.87 -1.48
C LEU A 136 1.19 -17.49 -2.65
N VAL A 137 1.26 -16.91 -3.86
CA VAL A 137 0.64 -17.51 -5.05
C VAL A 137 1.17 -18.92 -5.30
N LEU A 138 2.48 -19.12 -5.22
CA LEU A 138 3.11 -20.42 -5.43
C LEU A 138 2.60 -21.44 -4.40
N VAL A 139 2.62 -21.06 -3.12
CA VAL A 139 2.13 -21.92 -2.03
C VAL A 139 0.65 -22.28 -2.22
N TYR A 140 -0.21 -21.33 -2.58
CA TYR A 140 -1.63 -21.64 -2.78
C TYR A 140 -1.90 -22.45 -4.06
N THR A 141 -1.09 -22.28 -5.10
CA THR A 141 -1.24 -23.07 -6.35
C THR A 141 -0.80 -24.52 -6.13
N GLU A 142 0.28 -24.76 -5.39
CA GLU A 142 0.74 -26.12 -5.05
C GLU A 142 -0.30 -26.90 -4.21
N ASN A 143 -0.95 -26.24 -3.24
CA ASN A 143 -1.98 -26.87 -2.41
C ASN A 143 -3.24 -27.27 -3.21
N GLU A 144 -3.64 -26.46 -4.21
CA GLU A 144 -4.80 -26.78 -5.08
C GLU A 144 -4.48 -27.98 -6.01
N GLU A 145 -3.25 -28.08 -6.50
CA GLU A 145 -2.82 -29.19 -7.35
C GLU A 145 -2.72 -30.51 -6.56
N GLU A 146 -2.25 -30.50 -5.31
CA GLU A 146 -2.21 -31.68 -4.43
C GLU A 146 -3.63 -32.21 -4.11
N GLU A 147 -4.60 -31.34 -3.80
CA GLU A 147 -5.99 -31.74 -3.53
C GLU A 147 -6.69 -32.33 -4.77
N THR A 148 -6.36 -31.86 -5.98
CA THR A 148 -6.92 -32.42 -7.22
C THR A 148 -6.29 -33.74 -7.68
N ASN A 149 -5.07 -34.06 -7.22
CA ASN A 149 -4.36 -35.29 -7.58
C ASN A 149 -4.62 -36.45 -6.60
N GLU A 150 -5.35 -36.23 -5.51
CA GLU A 150 -5.82 -37.28 -4.58
C GLU A 150 -7.15 -37.95 -4.98
N TYR A 151 -7.69 -37.63 -6.18
CA TYR A 151 -8.91 -38.23 -6.75
C TYR A 151 -8.68 -38.86 -8.13
#